data_AF-A0A366M0F0-F1
#
_entry.id   AF-A0A366M0F0-F1
#
_cell.length_a   1.000
_cell.length_b   1.000
_cell.length_c   1.000
_cell.angle_alpha   90.00
_cell.angle_beta   90.00
_cell.angle_gamma   90.00
#
_symmetry.space_group_name_H-M   'P 1'
#
loop_
_entity.id
_entity.type
_entity.pdbx_description
1 polymer ?
#
loop_
_entity_poly.entity_id
_entity_poly.type
_entity_poly.pdbx_seq_one_letter_code
_entity_poly.pdbx_strand_id
1 'polypeptide(L)'
;MDNRVDERAAARIAAVVSGGRHRLVYLDLRHTGLTSRGALRLLEGAGRAYSPTRYVLGGGVASRVKRELAAMASGLPELRAHPEVAAIRSVYRTAPPVAGQRERL
;
A
#
# COMPACT_ATOMS: atom_id res chain seq x y z
N MET A 1 2.45 3.52 -16.51
CA MET A 1 2.54 2.06 -16.23
C MET A 1 1.89 1.80 -14.88
N ASP A 2 0.95 0.85 -14.81
CA ASP A 2 0.32 0.46 -13.54
C ASP A 2 1.20 -0.55 -12.81
N ASN A 3 1.54 -0.29 -11.54
CA ASN A 3 2.26 -1.26 -10.70
C ASN A 3 1.30 -2.37 -10.26
N ARG A 4 1.19 -3.47 -11.01
CA ARG A 4 0.25 -4.55 -10.68
C ARG A 4 0.82 -5.57 -9.70
N VAL A 5 0.05 -5.94 -8.68
CA VAL A 5 0.37 -7.03 -7.74
C VAL A 5 -0.71 -8.09 -7.82
N ASP A 6 -0.41 -9.16 -8.56
CA ASP A 6 -1.25 -10.36 -8.63
C ASP A 6 -1.04 -11.27 -7.40
N GLU A 7 -1.78 -12.38 -7.33
CA GLU A 7 -1.68 -13.31 -6.19
C GLU A 7 -0.29 -13.93 -6.05
N ARG A 8 0.40 -14.24 -7.15
CA ARG A 8 1.73 -14.84 -7.13
C ARG A 8 2.78 -13.83 -6.62
N ALA A 9 2.68 -12.58 -7.05
CA ALA A 9 3.49 -11.49 -6.54
C ALA A 9 3.22 -11.23 -5.06
N ALA A 10 1.96 -11.25 -4.63
CA ALA A 10 1.60 -11.13 -3.22
C ALA A 10 2.19 -12.26 -2.37
N ALA A 11 2.17 -13.50 -2.86
CA ALA A 11 2.81 -14.63 -2.17
C ALA A 11 4.33 -14.46 -2.04
N ARG A 12 5.02 -13.94 -3.07
CA ARG A 12 6.46 -13.63 -2.97
C ARG A 12 6.75 -12.52 -1.95
N ILE A 13 5.94 -11.47 -1.94
CA ILE A 13 6.05 -10.39 -0.95
C ILE A 13 5.87 -10.98 0.46
N ALA A 14 4.85 -11.81 0.67
CA ALA A 14 4.58 -12.47 1.94
C ALA A 14 5.76 -13.34 2.40
N ALA A 15 6.39 -14.07 1.47
CA ALA A 15 7.56 -14.90 1.78
C ALA A 15 8.78 -14.04 2.18
N VAL A 16 9.04 -12.94 1.48
CA VAL A 16 10.15 -12.03 1.81
C VAL A 16 9.94 -11.35 3.15
N VAL A 17 8.74 -10.83 3.41
CA VAL A 17 8.40 -10.15 4.66
C VAL A 17 8.43 -11.11 5.85
N SER A 18 8.01 -12.36 5.67
CA SER A 18 8.03 -13.35 6.76
C SER A 18 9.38 -14.04 6.97
N GLY A 19 10.25 -14.07 5.95
CA GLY A 19 11.49 -14.84 5.95
C GLY A 19 12.63 -14.28 6.82
N GLY A 20 12.51 -13.07 7.37
CA GLY A 20 13.59 -12.50 8.18
C GLY A 20 13.24 -11.20 8.88
N ARG A 21 14.19 -10.72 9.70
CA ARG A 21 14.08 -9.40 10.31
C ARG A 21 14.23 -8.33 9.25
N HIS A 22 13.32 -7.37 9.23
CA HIS A 22 13.42 -6.21 8.35
C HIS A 22 13.03 -4.92 9.09
N ARG A 23 13.38 -3.78 8.48
CA ARG A 23 13.03 -2.44 8.96
C ARG A 23 11.82 -1.84 8.21
N LEU A 24 11.17 -2.61 7.35
CA LEU A 24 9.96 -2.18 6.66
C LEU A 24 8.80 -2.01 7.65
N VAL A 25 8.43 -0.77 7.95
CA VAL A 25 7.29 -0.44 8.83
C VAL A 25 6.00 -0.27 8.02
N TYR A 26 6.12 0.11 6.74
CA TYR A 26 5.01 0.47 5.87
C TYR A 26 5.14 -0.14 4.49
N LEU A 27 4.04 -0.71 4.01
CA LEU A 27 3.90 -1.20 2.64
C LEU A 27 2.58 -0.69 2.04
N ASP A 28 2.68 0.29 1.14
CA ASP A 28 1.52 0.87 0.45
C ASP A 28 1.26 0.14 -0.87
N LEU A 29 0.13 -0.56 -0.93
CA LEU A 29 -0.31 -1.34 -2.08
C LEU A 29 -1.66 -0.83 -2.62
N ARG A 30 -2.11 0.38 -2.24
CA ARG A 30 -3.44 0.90 -2.60
C ARG A 30 -3.71 0.94 -4.09
N HIS A 31 -2.70 1.26 -4.88
CA HIS A 31 -2.81 1.47 -6.33
C HIS A 31 -2.25 0.31 -7.14
N THR A 32 -2.27 -0.92 -6.56
CA THR A 32 -1.64 -2.09 -7.19
C THR A 32 -2.60 -3.06 -7.87
N GLY A 33 -3.90 -2.81 -7.78
CA GLY A 33 -4.91 -3.77 -8.24
C GLY A 33 -4.93 -5.06 -7.41
N LEU A 34 -4.31 -5.08 -6.22
CA LEU A 34 -4.32 -6.22 -5.31
C LEU A 34 -5.76 -6.66 -4.99
N THR A 35 -6.02 -7.96 -5.17
CA THR A 35 -7.31 -8.59 -4.86
C THR A 35 -7.36 -9.12 -3.43
N SER A 36 -8.55 -9.42 -2.92
CA SER A 36 -8.71 -10.10 -1.62
C SER A 36 -7.93 -11.41 -1.52
N ARG A 37 -7.82 -12.20 -2.61
CA ARG A 37 -7.02 -13.44 -2.61
C ARG A 37 -5.53 -13.15 -2.38
N GLY A 38 -4.97 -12.18 -3.11
CA GLY A 38 -3.59 -11.74 -2.87
C GLY A 38 -3.39 -11.17 -1.46
N ALA A 39 -4.36 -10.41 -0.95
CA ALA A 39 -4.29 -9.85 0.40
C ALA A 39 -4.32 -10.93 1.50
N LEU A 40 -5.02 -12.06 1.30
CA LEU A 40 -4.97 -13.21 2.21
C LEU A 40 -3.58 -13.84 2.27
N ARG A 41 -2.84 -13.87 1.15
CA ARG A 41 -1.43 -14.31 1.14
C ARG A 41 -0.55 -13.39 1.98
N LEU A 42 -0.76 -12.08 1.88
CA LEU A 42 -0.05 -11.10 2.72
C LEU A 42 -0.38 -11.29 4.20
N LEU A 43 -1.66 -11.52 4.55
CA LEU A 43 -2.09 -11.78 5.91
C LEU A 43 -1.46 -13.05 6.49
N GLU A 44 -1.41 -14.13 5.71
CA GLU A 44 -0.73 -15.37 6.10
C GLU A 44 0.75 -15.12 6.42
N GLY A 45 1.46 -14.38 5.55
CA GLY A 45 2.86 -14.02 5.77
C GLY A 45 3.05 -13.09 6.98
N ALA A 46 2.19 -12.08 7.13
CA ALA A 46 2.26 -11.13 8.24
C ALA A 46 2.12 -11.83 9.60
N GLY A 47 1.25 -12.84 9.71
CA GLY A 47 1.10 -13.63 10.93
C GLY A 47 2.35 -14.44 11.33
N ARG A 48 3.29 -14.64 10.41
CA ARG A 48 4.56 -15.36 10.64
C ARG A 48 5.77 -14.42 10.67
N ALA A 49 5.59 -13.14 10.38
CA ALA A 49 6.70 -12.21 10.24
C ALA A 49 7.30 -11.85 11.60
N TYR A 50 8.63 -11.78 11.64
CA TYR A 50 9.34 -11.34 12.84
C TYR A 50 9.12 -9.84 13.11
N SER A 51 9.15 -9.05 12.03
CA SER A 51 8.98 -7.60 12.11
C SER A 51 7.56 -7.21 11.69
N PRO A 52 6.78 -6.50 12.54
CA PRO A 52 5.45 -6.04 12.16
C PRO A 52 5.53 -5.01 11.01
N THR A 53 4.59 -5.08 10.07
CA THR A 53 4.47 -4.16 8.92
C THR A 53 3.04 -3.66 8.79
N ARG A 54 2.84 -2.36 8.60
CA ARG A 54 1.53 -1.78 8.26
C ARG A 54 1.29 -1.85 6.75
N TYR A 55 0.24 -2.56 6.36
CA TYR A 55 -0.19 -2.69 4.97
C TYR A 55 -1.28 -1.67 4.66
N VAL A 56 -1.08 -0.83 3.64
CA VAL A 56 -2.09 0.11 3.16
C VAL A 56 -2.70 -0.46 1.89
N LEU A 57 -3.96 -0.89 1.94
CA LEU A 57 -4.60 -1.66 0.87
C LEU A 57 -5.75 -0.89 0.19
N GLY A 58 -5.93 -1.14 -1.11
CA GLY A 58 -6.94 -0.48 -1.94
C GLY A 58 -8.38 -0.94 -1.68
N GLY A 59 -9.34 -0.35 -2.39
CA GLY A 59 -10.78 -0.63 -2.23
C GLY A 59 -11.17 -2.10 -2.50
N GLY A 60 -10.48 -2.79 -3.42
CA GLY A 60 -10.78 -4.17 -3.83
C GLY A 60 -10.41 -5.28 -2.84
N VAL A 61 -10.01 -4.93 -1.61
CA VAL A 61 -9.65 -5.88 -0.55
C VAL A 61 -10.70 -5.87 0.56
N ALA A 62 -11.13 -7.07 0.97
CA ALA A 62 -12.09 -7.28 2.05
C ALA A 62 -11.72 -6.54 3.34
N SER A 63 -12.71 -5.90 3.96
CA SER A 63 -12.56 -5.11 5.19
C SER A 63 -12.00 -5.91 6.35
N ARG A 64 -12.39 -7.19 6.47
CA ARG A 64 -11.86 -8.12 7.46
C ARG A 64 -10.33 -8.26 7.38
N VAL A 65 -9.80 -8.46 6.17
CA VAL A 65 -8.35 -8.63 5.95
C VAL A 65 -7.61 -7.34 6.33
N LYS A 66 -8.15 -6.18 5.95
CA LYS A 66 -7.57 -4.87 6.35
C LYS A 66 -7.53 -4.70 7.87
N ARG A 67 -8.60 -5.10 8.57
CA ARG A 67 -8.70 -5.00 10.04
C ARG A 67 -7.69 -5.92 10.73
N GLU A 68 -7.56 -7.16 10.28
CA GLU A 68 -6.62 -8.13 10.87
C GLU A 68 -5.16 -7.68 10.66
N LEU A 69 -4.81 -7.21 9.46
CA LEU A 69 -3.50 -6.62 9.19
C LEU A 69 -3.23 -5.36 10.03
N ALA A 70 -4.24 -4.51 10.22
CA ALA A 70 -4.11 -3.31 11.05
C ALA A 70 -3.88 -3.67 12.53
N ALA A 71 -4.55 -4.70 13.04
CA ALA A 71 -4.36 -5.17 14.42
C ALA A 71 -2.92 -5.63 14.68
N MET A 72 -2.33 -6.38 13.73
CA MET A 72 -0.92 -6.82 13.81
C MET A 72 0.08 -5.64 13.81
N ALA A 73 -0.30 -4.51 13.21
CA ALA A 73 0.53 -3.32 13.06
C ALA A 73 0.16 -2.18 14.03
N SER A 74 -0.62 -2.47 15.07
CA SER A 74 -1.17 -1.47 16.00
C SER A 74 -0.11 -0.73 16.81
N GLY A 75 0.99 -1.40 17.18
CA GLY A 75 2.12 -0.81 17.90
C GLY A 75 3.09 0.01 17.03
N LEU A 76 2.87 0.08 15.70
CA LEU A 76 3.74 0.84 14.81
C LEU A 76 3.39 2.33 14.81
N PRO A 77 4.40 3.23 14.72
CA PRO A 77 4.16 4.67 14.58
C PRO A 77 3.35 4.95 13.32
N GLU A 78 2.55 6.01 13.30
CA GLU A 78 1.78 6.41 12.12
C GLU A 78 2.66 6.88 10.96
N LEU A 79 2.23 6.59 9.73
CA LEU A 79 2.86 7.10 8.51
C LEU A 79 2.49 8.57 8.36
N ARG A 80 3.39 9.42 8.83
CA ARG A 80 3.34 10.86 8.57
C ARG A 80 4.42 11.16 7.54
N ALA A 81 4.00 11.69 6.39
CA ALA A 81 4.96 12.23 5.45
C ALA A 81 5.68 13.41 6.12
N HIS A 82 6.97 13.59 5.82
CA HIS A 82 7.68 14.80 6.23
C HIS A 82 6.92 16.03 5.68
N PRO A 83 6.79 17.13 6.43
CA PRO A 83 6.02 18.30 6.00
C PRO A 83 6.40 18.81 4.61
N GLU A 84 7.69 18.77 4.26
CA GLU A 84 8.17 19.16 2.93
C GLU A 84 7.67 18.23 1.82
N VAL A 85 7.61 16.92 2.08
CA VAL A 85 7.05 15.93 1.14
C VAL A 85 5.53 16.10 1.02
N ALA A 86 4.86 16.44 2.12
CA ALA A 86 3.44 16.77 2.10
C ALA A 86 3.15 18.05 1.30
N ALA A 87 4.02 19.06 1.39
CA ALA A 87 3.93 20.32 0.64
C ALA A 87 4.04 20.08 -0.87
N ILE A 88 4.94 19.20 -1.32
CA ILE A 88 5.04 18.81 -2.74
C ILE A 88 3.70 18.26 -3.25
N ARG A 89 3.05 17.36 -2.49
CA ARG A 89 1.71 16.83 -2.86
C ARG A 89 0.62 17.89 -2.91
N SER A 90 0.72 18.96 -2.11
CA SER A 90 -0.24 20.08 -2.12
C SER A 90 -0.17 20.87 -3.41
N VAL A 91 1.03 21.16 -3.92
CA VAL A 91 1.24 21.87 -5.20
C VAL A 91 0.65 21.11 -6.39
N TYR A 92 0.82 19.79 -6.43
CA TYR A 92 0.20 18.95 -7.46
C TYR A 92 -1.33 18.89 -7.36
N ARG A 93 -1.92 19.18 -6.20
CA ARG A 93 -3.37 19.19 -5.99
C ARG A 93 -4.00 20.55 -6.32
N THR A 94 -3.26 21.64 -6.22
CA THR A 94 -3.74 23.00 -6.53
C THR A 94 -3.57 23.39 -8.00
N ALA A 95 -2.92 22.57 -8.83
CA ALA A 95 -2.96 22.75 -10.28
C ALA A 95 -4.40 22.48 -10.78
N PRO A 96 -5.10 23.47 -11.38
CA PRO A 96 -6.39 23.20 -11.99
C PRO A 96 -6.25 22.17 -13.12
N PRO A 97 -7.27 21.35 -13.42
CA PRO A 97 -7.27 20.57 -14.64
C PRO A 97 -7.09 21.53 -15.80
N VAL A 98 -6.05 21.31 -16.61
CA VAL A 98 -5.88 22.03 -17.89
C VAL A 98 -7.10 21.72 -18.75
N ALA A 99 -8.04 22.66 -18.76
CA ALA A 99 -9.22 22.63 -19.60
C ALA A 99 -8.79 22.83 -21.06
N GLY A 100 -9.05 21.82 -21.88
CA GLY A 100 -9.34 21.93 -23.30
C GLY A 100 -8.36 22.72 -24.18
N GLN A 101 -7.43 22.02 -24.81
CA GLN A 101 -6.94 22.43 -26.14
C GLN A 101 -7.79 21.74 -27.20
N ARG A 102 -9.04 22.20 -27.33
CA ARG A 102 -9.81 22.11 -28.57
C ARG A 102 -9.57 23.42 -29.33
N GLU A 103 -9.36 23.27 -30.64
CA GLU A 103 -9.36 24.31 -31.67
C GLU A 103 -8.12 25.21 -31.75
N ARG A 104 -7.25 24.91 -32.72
CA ARG A 104 -7.05 25.72 -33.94
C ARG A 104 -6.00 25.05 -34.81
N LEU A 105 -6.43 24.46 -35.93
CA LEU A 105 -6.13 24.87 -37.31
C LEU A 105 -6.88 23.93 -38.27
#